data_AF-A0ABD1W5U6-F1
#
_entry.id   AF-A0ABD1W5U6-F1
#
_cell.length_a   1.000
_cell.length_b   1.000
_cell.length_c   1.000
_cell.angle_alpha   90.00
_cell.angle_beta   90.00
_cell.angle_gamma   90.00
#
_symmetry.space_group_name_H-M   'P 1'
#
loop_
_entity.id
_entity.type
_entity.pdbx_description
1 polymer ?
#
loop_
_entity_poly.entity_id
_entity_poly.type
_entity_poly.pdbx_seq_one_letter_code
_entity_poly.pdbx_strand_id
1 'polypeptide(L)'
;MNVHKLFGCKNIEKRLETLTTQLQKENYVTSIVYEANSRARFLVGGCTPIIHQLVKDVIDSEVELSRVQQENNHNRLIQFLRNEMYNTTQVPNVPVPQYDQPHDIQGNAMYNSSAKCTNAATAV
;
A
#
# COMPACT_ATOMS: atom_id res chain seq x y z
N MET A 1 -7.35 -4.14 33.55
CA MET A 1 -6.73 -3.78 34.84
C MET A 1 -5.98 -4.99 35.41
N ASN A 2 -4.85 -5.39 34.79
CA ASN A 2 -4.11 -6.62 35.15
C ASN A 2 -2.63 -6.38 35.52
N VAL A 3 -2.18 -5.13 35.52
CA VAL A 3 -0.75 -4.79 35.72
C VAL A 3 -0.26 -5.21 37.11
N HIS A 4 -1.00 -4.87 38.16
CA HIS A 4 -0.65 -5.25 39.54
C HIS A 4 -0.71 -6.78 39.76
N LYS A 5 -1.60 -7.50 39.07
CA LYS A 5 -1.71 -8.97 39.16
C LYS A 5 -0.51 -9.65 38.50
N LEU A 6 -0.04 -9.10 37.39
CA LEU A 6 1.03 -9.67 36.61
C LEU A 6 2.42 -9.34 37.15
N PHE A 7 2.63 -8.08 37.54
CA PHE A 7 3.94 -7.58 37.96
C PHE A 7 4.04 -7.43 39.47
N GLY A 8 2.94 -7.18 40.18
CA GLY A 8 2.93 -6.86 41.61
C GLY A 8 3.29 -5.40 41.89
N CYS A 9 2.59 -4.76 42.83
CA CYS A 9 2.81 -3.33 43.14
C CYS A 9 4.26 -3.02 43.55
N LYS A 10 4.85 -3.83 44.44
CA LYS A 10 6.24 -3.63 44.90
C LYS A 10 7.27 -3.71 43.78
N ASN A 11 7.08 -4.58 42.78
CA ASN A 11 8.02 -4.69 41.67
C ASN A 11 7.90 -3.51 40.71
N ILE A 12 6.69 -3.00 40.52
CA ILE A 12 6.43 -1.80 39.73
C ILE A 12 7.10 -0.59 40.39
N GLU A 13 6.87 -0.39 41.70
CA GLU A 13 7.49 0.68 42.50
C GLU A 13 9.02 0.60 42.45
N LYS A 14 9.59 -0.58 42.77
CA LYS A 14 11.04 -0.81 42.72
C LYS A 14 11.61 -0.49 41.34
N ARG A 15 10.90 -0.83 40.26
CA ARG A 15 11.39 -0.53 38.91
C ARG A 15 11.31 0.96 38.61
N LEU A 16 10.23 1.64 38.98
CA LEU A 16 10.08 3.09 38.81
C LEU A 16 11.15 3.89 39.56
N GLU A 17 11.56 3.43 40.74
CA GLU A 17 12.64 4.06 41.52
C GLU A 17 14.00 3.97 40.82
N THR A 18 14.24 2.91 40.03
CA THR A 18 15.50 2.75 39.26
C THR A 18 15.57 3.61 38.00
N LEU A 19 14.46 4.22 37.57
CA LEU A 19 14.40 5.04 36.36
C LEU A 19 14.63 6.51 36.69
N THR A 20 15.61 7.13 36.03
CA THR A 20 16.08 8.47 36.38
C THR A 20 15.27 9.57 35.70
N THR A 21 14.79 9.32 34.48
CA THR A 21 14.06 10.34 33.69
C THR A 21 12.57 10.07 33.69
N GLN A 22 11.79 11.15 33.56
CA GLN A 22 10.33 11.05 33.46
C GLN A 22 9.91 10.26 32.20
N LEU A 23 10.57 10.50 31.06
CA LEU A 23 10.32 9.77 29.82
C LEU A 23 10.54 8.25 29.97
N GLN A 24 11.58 7.83 30.70
CA GLN A 24 11.81 6.41 30.98
C GLN A 24 10.67 5.80 31.81
N LYS A 25 10.18 6.53 32.81
CA LYS A 25 9.05 6.09 33.64
C LYS A 25 7.78 5.97 32.81
N GLU A 26 7.49 6.92 31.95
CA GLU A 26 6.34 6.89 31.03
C GLU A 26 6.41 5.72 30.05
N ASN A 27 7.58 5.51 29.43
CA ASN A 27 7.81 4.37 28.53
C ASN A 27 7.67 3.03 29.27
N TYR A 28 8.18 2.94 30.50
CA TYR A 28 8.02 1.75 31.33
C TYR A 28 6.55 1.47 31.67
N VAL A 29 5.82 2.47 32.17
CA VAL A 29 4.39 2.34 32.51
C VAL A 29 3.59 1.93 31.27
N THR A 30 3.84 2.55 30.13
CA THR A 30 3.19 2.21 28.85
C THR A 30 3.46 0.76 28.47
N SER A 31 4.71 0.31 28.60
CA SER A 31 5.13 -1.05 28.26
C SER A 31 4.47 -2.11 29.14
N ILE A 32 4.44 -1.91 30.47
CA ILE A 32 3.84 -2.89 31.38
C ILE A 32 2.31 -2.94 31.27
N VAL A 33 1.68 -1.81 30.96
CA VAL A 33 0.23 -1.77 30.67
C VAL A 33 -0.06 -2.58 29.41
N TYR A 34 0.74 -2.39 28.36
CA TYR A 34 0.60 -3.14 27.13
C TYR A 34 0.78 -4.64 27.34
N GLU A 35 1.82 -5.06 28.05
CA GLU A 35 2.09 -6.47 28.34
C GLU A 35 1.02 -7.11 29.24
N ALA A 36 0.52 -6.39 30.25
CA ALA A 36 -0.58 -6.88 31.07
C ALA A 36 -1.87 -7.06 30.28
N ASN A 37 -2.14 -6.15 29.34
CA ASN A 37 -3.29 -6.23 28.45
C ASN A 37 -3.12 -7.34 27.41
N SER A 38 -1.91 -7.59 26.89
CA SER A 38 -1.66 -8.69 25.98
C SER A 38 -1.88 -10.04 26.67
N ARG A 39 -1.37 -10.25 27.89
CA ARG A 39 -1.63 -11.46 28.69
C ARG A 39 -3.10 -11.62 29.07
N ALA A 40 -3.84 -10.53 29.25
CA ALA A 40 -5.28 -10.61 29.48
C ALA A 40 -6.03 -11.21 28.28
N ARG A 41 -5.55 -10.92 27.06
CA ARG A 41 -6.15 -11.37 25.80
C ARG A 41 -5.60 -12.71 25.31
N PHE A 42 -4.29 -12.92 25.48
CA PHE A 42 -3.53 -14.06 25.01
C PHE A 42 -2.81 -14.68 26.21
N LEU A 43 -3.54 -15.50 26.97
CA LEU A 43 -3.05 -16.13 28.20
C LEU A 43 -1.78 -16.95 27.95
N VAL A 44 -1.71 -17.62 26.79
CA VAL A 44 -0.53 -18.31 26.29
C VAL A 44 0.12 -17.45 25.21
N GLY A 45 1.40 -17.12 25.38
CA GLY A 45 2.17 -16.32 24.42
C GLY A 45 2.13 -14.81 24.61
N GLY A 46 1.21 -14.25 25.40
CA GLY A 46 1.23 -12.82 25.76
C GLY A 46 1.23 -11.89 24.54
N CYS A 47 2.31 -11.13 24.31
CA CYS A 47 2.44 -10.25 23.15
C CYS A 47 2.97 -10.93 21.88
N THR A 48 3.42 -12.19 21.95
CA THR A 48 3.99 -12.91 20.79
C THR A 48 3.05 -12.97 19.58
N PRO A 49 1.74 -13.27 19.72
CA PRO A 49 0.83 -13.27 18.57
C PRO A 49 0.70 -11.89 17.91
N ILE A 50 0.80 -10.81 18.70
CA ILE A 50 0.71 -9.44 18.19
C ILE A 50 1.98 -9.09 17.41
N ILE A 51 3.15 -9.42 17.96
CA ILE A 51 4.44 -9.21 17.28
C ILE A 51 4.45 -9.97 15.95
N HIS A 52 4.02 -11.23 15.96
CA HIS A 52 3.94 -12.04 14.74
C HIS A 52 3.03 -11.40 13.68
N GLN A 53 1.86 -10.91 14.09
CA GLN A 53 0.94 -10.24 13.17
C GLN A 53 1.57 -8.98 12.57
N LEU A 54 2.20 -8.13 13.39
CA LEU A 54 2.85 -6.91 12.90
C LEU A 54 4.00 -7.21 11.94
N VAL A 55 4.81 -8.24 12.23
CA VAL A 55 5.88 -8.68 11.33
C VAL A 55 5.31 -9.13 9.99
N LYS A 56 4.21 -9.90 10.01
CA LYS A 56 3.52 -10.30 8.79
C LYS A 56 3.02 -9.07 8.01
N ASP A 57 2.37 -8.12 8.66
CA ASP A 57 1.81 -6.94 8.01
C ASP A 57 2.90 -6.07 7.35
N VAL A 58 4.07 -5.97 7.97
CA VAL A 58 5.24 -5.31 7.39
C VAL A 58 5.72 -6.05 6.14
N ILE A 59 5.89 -7.37 6.22
CA ILE A 59 6.31 -8.19 5.07
C ILE A 59 5.32 -8.06 3.91
N ASP A 60 4.03 -8.19 4.18
CA ASP A 60 2.98 -8.09 3.17
C ASP A 60 3.00 -6.69 2.50
N SER A 61 3.23 -5.64 3.30
CA SER A 61 3.35 -4.27 2.79
C SER A 61 4.61 -4.07 1.93
N GLU A 62 5.74 -4.65 2.32
CA GLU A 62 6.99 -4.60 1.54
C GLU A 62 6.88 -5.35 0.21
N VAL A 63 6.17 -6.48 0.20
CA VAL A 63 5.86 -7.24 -1.02
C VAL A 63 5.01 -6.40 -1.98
N GLU A 64 3.93 -5.79 -1.50
CA GLU A 64 3.09 -4.93 -2.33
C GLU A 64 3.84 -3.71 -2.87
N LEU A 65 4.68 -3.08 -2.04
CA LEU A 65 5.51 -1.97 -2.48
C LEU A 65 6.46 -2.39 -3.62
N SER A 66 7.11 -3.55 -3.46
CA SER A 66 8.02 -4.10 -4.47
C SER A 66 7.30 -4.37 -5.79
N ARG A 67 6.09 -4.92 -5.73
CA ARG A 67 5.24 -5.19 -6.90
C ARG A 67 4.89 -3.90 -7.66
N VAL A 68 4.42 -2.87 -6.95
CA VAL A 68 4.05 -1.58 -7.56
C VAL A 68 5.28 -0.87 -8.13
N GLN A 69 6.43 -0.93 -7.46
CA GLN A 69 7.67 -0.36 -7.96
C GLN A 69 8.12 -1.02 -9.27
N GLN A 70 8.03 -2.36 -9.35
CA GLN A 70 8.34 -3.09 -10.56
C GLN A 70 7.41 -2.70 -11.72
N GLU A 71 6.10 -2.63 -11.46
CA GLU A 71 5.11 -2.20 -12.45
C GLU A 71 5.36 -0.77 -12.93
N ASN A 72 5.69 0.15 -12.02
CA ASN A 72 5.99 1.53 -12.37
C ASN A 72 7.26 1.62 -13.24
N ASN A 73 8.31 0.88 -12.89
CA ASN A 73 9.55 0.83 -13.67
C ASN A 73 9.32 0.24 -15.06
N HIS A 74 8.52 -0.82 -15.16
CA HIS A 74 8.11 -1.39 -16.45
C HIS A 74 7.39 -0.35 -17.31
N ASN A 75 6.39 0.34 -16.75
CA ASN A 75 5.64 1.36 -17.46
C ASN A 75 6.51 2.55 -17.88
N ARG A 76 7.45 2.98 -17.04
CA ARG A 76 8.43 4.02 -17.37
C ARG A 76 9.32 3.59 -18.54
N LEU A 77 9.80 2.35 -18.55
CA LEU A 77 10.60 1.82 -19.65
C LEU A 77 9.79 1.78 -20.96
N ILE A 78 8.54 1.29 -20.91
CA ILE A 78 7.65 1.30 -22.08
C ILE A 78 7.42 2.73 -22.60
N GLN A 79 7.20 3.70 -21.72
CA GLN A 79 7.08 5.10 -22.11
C GLN A 79 8.36 5.64 -22.75
N PHE A 80 9.52 5.32 -22.18
CA PHE A 80 10.81 5.71 -22.75
C PHE A 80 10.97 5.17 -24.18
N LEU A 81 10.78 3.86 -24.37
CA LEU A 81 10.89 3.21 -25.69
C LEU A 81 9.87 3.75 -26.70
N ARG A 82 8.65 4.06 -26.24
CA ARG A 82 7.64 4.72 -27.07
C ARG A 82 8.12 6.08 -27.55
N ASN A 83 8.68 6.90 -26.66
CA ASN A 83 9.14 8.25 -27.00
C ASN A 83 10.33 8.23 -27.97
N GLU A 84 11.24 7.26 -27.84
CA GLU A 84 12.33 7.04 -28.80
C GLU A 84 11.78 6.74 -30.22
N MET A 85 10.72 5.92 -30.33
CA MET A 85 10.07 5.63 -31.62
C MET A 85 9.45 6.89 -32.27
N TYR A 86 8.92 7.84 -31.48
CA TYR A 86 8.32 9.08 -32.00
C TYR A 86 9.36 10.15 -32.41
N ASN A 87 10.60 10.08 -31.94
CA ASN A 87 11.67 11.01 -32.35
C ASN A 87 12.30 10.65 -33.70
N THR A 88 12.33 9.37 -34.10
CA THR A 88 12.91 8.94 -35.38
C THR A 88 11.97 9.10 -36.59
N THR A 89 10.66 9.27 -36.38
CA THR A 89 9.65 9.43 -37.46
C THR A 89 9.26 10.88 -37.74
N GLN A 90 9.94 11.88 -37.16
CA GLN A 90 9.77 13.28 -37.58
C GLN A 90 10.37 13.46 -38.98
N VAL A 91 9.63 13.06 -40.01
CA VAL A 91 9.80 13.58 -41.38
C VAL A 91 9.79 15.11 -41.29
N PRO A 92 10.70 15.82 -42.00
CA PRO A 92 10.66 17.29 -42.05
C PRO A 92 9.24 17.71 -42.42
N ASN A 93 8.69 18.68 -41.69
CA ASN A 93 7.33 19.18 -41.88
C ASN A 93 7.14 19.67 -43.33
N VAL A 94 6.73 18.79 -44.24
CA VAL A 94 6.44 19.13 -45.63
C VAL A 94 5.04 19.76 -45.63
N PRO A 95 4.86 20.96 -46.20
CA PRO A 95 3.54 21.57 -46.30
C PRO A 95 2.59 20.62 -47.04
N VAL A 96 1.53 20.20 -46.35
CA VAL A 96 0.51 19.31 -46.92
C VAL A 96 -0.20 20.09 -48.06
N PRO A 97 -0.27 19.57 -49.30
CA PRO A 97 -1.05 20.21 -50.35
C PRO A 97 -2.53 20.21 -49.97
N GLN A 98 -3.15 21.38 -49.97
CA GLN A 98 -4.57 21.54 -49.70
C GLN A 98 -5.36 21.07 -50.92
N TYR A 99 -5.97 19.88 -50.83
CA TYR A 99 -6.91 19.39 -51.82
C TYR A 99 -8.32 19.87 -51.47
N ASP A 100 -8.98 20.56 -52.39
CA ASP A 100 -10.37 20.99 -52.24
C ASP A 100 -11.29 19.76 -52.09
N GLN A 101 -12.10 19.76 -51.04
CA GLN A 101 -13.10 18.74 -50.72
C GLN A 101 -14.29 18.83 -51.69
N PRO A 102 -14.70 17.74 -52.36
CA PRO A 102 -16.04 17.66 -52.95
C PRO A 102 -17.07 17.28 -51.87
N HIS A 103 -18.19 18.00 -51.88
CA HIS A 103 -19.27 17.96 -50.89
C HIS A 103 -20.11 16.66 -50.90
N ASP A 104 -20.45 16.23 -49.67
CA ASP A 104 -21.60 15.46 -49.15
C ASP A 104 -22.14 14.22 -49.88
N ILE A 105 -22.16 13.05 -49.18
CA ILE A 105 -23.39 12.31 -48.83
C ILE A 105 -23.25 11.64 -47.45
N GLN A 106 -24.11 12.08 -46.52
CA GLN A 106 -24.60 11.50 -45.27
C GLN A 106 -24.28 10.00 -44.99
N GLY A 107 -23.62 9.71 -43.86
CA GLY A 107 -23.37 8.34 -43.40
C GLY A 107 -22.98 8.23 -41.91
N ASN A 108 -23.96 8.46 -41.03
CA ASN A 108 -24.08 8.03 -39.63
C ASN A 108 -22.83 7.94 -38.74
N ALA A 109 -22.58 9.01 -37.98
CA ALA A 109 -21.94 8.91 -36.67
C ALA A 109 -23.01 8.60 -35.61
N MET A 110 -23.06 7.37 -35.10
CA MET A 110 -23.62 7.15 -33.76
C MET A 110 -22.97 5.95 -33.07
N TYR A 111 -22.32 6.29 -31.95
CA TYR A 111 -22.05 5.45 -30.79
C TYR A 111 -20.70 4.71 -30.68
N ASN A 112 -19.71 5.47 -30.19
CA ASN A 112 -18.76 4.98 -29.20
C ASN A 112 -19.51 4.48 -27.95
N SER A 113 -19.49 3.18 -27.68
CA SER A 113 -19.36 2.60 -26.32
C SER A 113 -19.39 1.08 -26.37
N SER A 114 -18.22 0.46 -26.24
CA SER A 114 -18.11 -0.86 -25.62
C SER A 114 -16.88 -0.89 -24.71
N ALA A 115 -16.91 -0.04 -23.69
CA ALA A 115 -16.37 -0.40 -22.39
C ALA A 115 -17.54 -0.97 -21.58
N LYS A 116 -17.55 -2.29 -21.35
CA LYS A 116 -18.21 -3.00 -20.23
C LYS A 116 -17.99 -4.51 -20.40
N CYS A 117 -16.85 -4.99 -19.93
CA CYS A 117 -16.69 -6.40 -19.56
C CYS A 117 -16.81 -6.51 -18.03
N THR A 118 -17.98 -6.94 -17.58
CA THR A 118 -18.30 -7.58 -16.28
C THR A 118 -19.67 -8.24 -16.50
N ASN A 119 -20.08 -9.37 -15.95
CA ASN A 119 -19.52 -10.47 -15.16
C ASN A 119 -20.68 -11.48 -15.13
N ALA A 120 -20.42 -12.79 -15.18
CA ALA A 120 -21.09 -13.81 -14.35
C ALA A 120 -20.80 -15.21 -14.86
N ALA A 121 -20.08 -15.96 -14.04
CA ALA A 121 -20.14 -17.41 -14.01
C ALA A 121 -21.57 -17.88 -13.65
N THR A 122 -22.01 -19.01 -14.22
CA THR A 122 -22.43 -20.24 -13.50
C THR A 122 -23.44 -21.05 -14.30
N ALA A 123 -23.01 -22.29 -14.60
CA ALA A 123 -23.73 -23.57 -14.69
C ALA A 123 -25.20 -23.63 -15.19
N VAL A 124 -25.45 -24.52 -16.16
CA VAL A 124 -25.94 -25.90 -15.91
C VAL A 124 -25.27 -26.85 -16.89
#